data_AF-Q9UA72-F1
#
_entry.id   AF-Q9UA72-F1
#
_cell.length_a   1.000
_cell.length_b   1.000
_cell.length_c   1.000
_cell.angle_alpha   90.00
_cell.angle_beta   90.00
_cell.angle_gamma   90.00
#
_symmetry.space_group_name_H-M   'P 1'
#
loop_
_entity.id
_entity.type
_entity.pdbx_description
1 polymer ?
#
loop_
_entity_poly.entity_id
_entity_poly.type
_entity_poly.pdbx_seq_one_letter_code
_entity_poly.pdbx_strand_id
1 'polypeptide(L)' 'VLIIAVLFLTACQLIATASYARSERKHPDLRLSSRNSKLSKRCLGSGELCVRDTSCCSMSCTNNICF' A
#
# COMPACT_ATOMS: atom_id res chain seq x y z
N VAL A 1 -3.58 43.10 24.90
CA VAL A 1 -3.87 42.57 23.53
C VAL A 1 -2.72 41.71 23.01
N LEU A 2 -1.47 42.22 22.94
CA LEU A 2 -0.31 41.46 22.45
C LEU A 2 -0.09 40.14 23.20
N ILE A 3 -0.22 40.15 24.53
CA ILE A 3 -0.06 38.94 25.37
C ILE A 3 -1.06 37.86 24.94
N ILE A 4 -2.32 38.24 24.72
CA ILE A 4 -3.37 37.30 24.28
C ILE A 4 -2.99 36.72 22.91
N ALA A 5 -2.57 37.55 21.95
CA ALA A 5 -2.13 37.08 20.64
C ALA A 5 -0.95 36.10 20.71
N VAL A 6 0.06 36.39 21.55
CA VAL A 6 1.22 35.50 21.77
C VAL A 6 0.79 34.16 22.40
N LEU A 7 -0.15 34.19 23.35
CA LEU A 7 -0.70 32.97 23.95
C LEU A 7 -1.46 32.12 22.92
N PHE A 8 -2.26 32.73 22.05
CA PHE A 8 -2.94 32.02 20.97
C PHE A 8 -1.96 31.41 19.97
N LEU A 9 -0.92 32.16 19.55
CA LEU A 9 0.10 31.66 18.63
C LEU A 9 0.89 30.49 19.22
N THR A 10 1.27 30.55 20.49
CA THR A 10 1.97 29.46 21.18
C THR A 10 1.09 28.22 21.32
N ALA A 11 -0.20 28.39 21.65
CA ALA A 11 -1.16 27.28 21.69
C ALA A 11 -1.33 26.62 20.31
N CYS A 12 -1.48 27.41 19.24
CA CYS A 12 -1.58 26.89 17.87
C CYS A 12 -0.33 26.13 17.44
N GLN A 13 0.87 26.64 17.75
CA GLN A 13 2.13 25.97 17.43
C GLN A 13 2.27 24.64 18.17
N LEU A 14 1.92 24.59 19.47
CA LEU A 14 1.94 23.35 20.25
C LEU A 14 0.99 22.28 19.67
N ILE A 15 -0.22 22.67 19.26
CA ILE A 15 -1.20 21.75 18.64
C ILE A 15 -0.70 21.27 17.28
N ALA A 16 -0.14 22.16 16.45
CA ALA A 16 0.40 21.80 15.14
C ALA A 16 1.59 20.83 15.29
N THR A 17 2.57 21.12 16.13
CA THR A 17 3.70 20.20 16.36
C THR A 17 3.23 18.87 16.92
N ALA A 18 2.24 18.85 17.83
CA ALA A 18 1.66 17.61 18.34
C ALA A 18 0.91 16.83 17.25
N SER A 19 0.21 17.50 16.31
CA SER A 19 -0.48 16.84 15.21
C SER A 19 0.48 16.35 14.12
N TYR A 20 1.52 17.12 13.78
CA TYR A 20 2.61 16.69 12.88
C TYR A 20 3.36 15.49 13.48
N ALA A 21 3.79 15.57 14.75
CA ALA A 21 4.44 14.45 15.43
C ALA A 21 3.53 13.22 15.56
N ARG A 22 2.20 13.41 15.74
CA ARG A 22 1.23 12.31 15.78
C ARG A 22 0.94 11.74 14.40
N SER A 23 1.03 12.55 13.34
CA SER A 23 0.89 12.13 11.95
C SER A 23 2.12 11.34 11.49
N GLU A 24 3.32 11.74 11.92
CA GLU A 24 4.56 11.00 11.68
C GLU A 24 4.64 9.72 12.53
N ARG A 25 4.12 9.71 13.75
CA ARG A 25 3.97 8.48 14.56
C ARG A 25 2.78 7.60 14.17
N LYS A 26 1.91 8.06 13.26
CA LYS A 26 0.86 7.23 12.61
C LYS A 26 1.29 6.62 11.27
N HIS A 27 2.58 6.66 10.97
CA HIS A 27 3.21 5.76 10.00
C HIS A 27 4.09 4.71 10.72
N PRO A 28 3.55 3.90 11.65
CA PRO A 28 4.19 2.63 11.99
C PRO A 28 4.01 1.75 10.75
N ASP A 29 5.11 1.45 10.06
CA ASP A 29 5.17 0.38 9.06
C ASP A 29 3.97 0.41 8.08
N LEU A 30 4.04 1.22 7.02
CA LEU A 30 3.32 0.85 5.80
C LEU A 30 3.99 -0.41 5.20
N ARG A 31 3.95 -1.53 5.93
CA ARG A 31 3.77 -2.86 5.35
C ARG A 31 2.35 -2.94 4.78
N LEU A 32 2.07 -2.06 3.81
CA LEU A 32 1.07 -2.27 2.78
C LEU A 32 1.72 -2.47 1.42
N SER A 33 3.02 -2.82 1.38
CA SER A 33 3.51 -3.66 0.30
C SER A 33 2.93 -5.06 0.51
N SER A 34 2.06 -5.51 -0.40
CA SER A 34 1.56 -6.89 -0.48
C SER A 34 0.40 -7.30 0.46
N ARG A 35 -0.67 -6.50 0.55
CA ARG A 35 -1.96 -7.05 1.06
C ARG A 35 -3.21 -6.49 0.37
N ASN A 36 -3.15 -6.36 -0.96
CA ASN A 36 -4.26 -6.57 -1.92
C ASN A 36 -3.82 -6.39 -3.40
N SER A 37 -2.54 -6.62 -3.70
CA SER A 37 -1.99 -6.69 -5.07
C SER A 37 -2.44 -7.95 -5.85
N LYS A 38 -3.63 -8.48 -5.55
CA LYS A 38 -4.20 -9.70 -6.16
C LYS A 38 -5.21 -9.38 -7.28
N LEU A 39 -5.13 -8.16 -7.83
CA LEU A 39 -5.95 -7.70 -8.96
C LEU A 39 -5.14 -7.48 -10.25
N SER A 40 -3.89 -7.94 -10.33
CA SER A 40 -3.40 -8.51 -11.58
C SER A 40 -3.48 -10.02 -11.38
N LYS A 41 -4.20 -10.73 -12.26
CA LYS A 41 -4.10 -12.19 -12.28
C LYS A 41 -2.62 -12.49 -12.48
N ARG A 42 -1.93 -13.00 -11.45
CA ARG A 42 -0.63 -13.62 -11.65
C ARG A 42 -0.87 -14.69 -12.71
N CYS A 43 -0.09 -14.66 -13.77
CA CYS A 43 -0.06 -15.76 -14.71
C CYS A 43 0.30 -17.04 -13.95
N LEU A 44 -0.19 -18.16 -14.44
CA LEU A 44 0.05 -19.49 -13.92
C LEU A 44 1.49 -19.90 -14.27
N GLY A 45 2.23 -20.42 -13.29
CA GLY A 45 3.56 -20.99 -13.44
C GLY A 45 3.52 -22.39 -14.08
N SER A 46 4.70 -22.91 -14.43
CA SER A 46 4.83 -24.24 -15.03
C SER A 46 4.26 -25.34 -14.11
N GLY A 47 3.50 -26.27 -14.68
CA GLY A 47 2.80 -27.34 -13.96
C GLY A 47 1.42 -26.97 -13.43
N GLU A 48 1.02 -25.69 -13.47
CA GLU A 48 -0.31 -25.27 -13.03
C GLU A 48 -1.40 -25.52 -14.08
N LEU A 49 -2.62 -25.76 -13.60
CA LEU A 49 -3.78 -26.05 -14.44
C LEU A 49 -4.26 -24.79 -15.17
N CYS A 50 -4.33 -24.87 -16.50
CA CYS A 50 -4.72 -23.76 -17.38
C CYS A 50 -5.90 -24.11 -18.28
N VAL A 51 -6.65 -23.08 -18.69
CA VAL A 51 -7.78 -23.19 -19.64
C VAL A 51 -7.45 -22.50 -20.97
N ARG A 52 -6.55 -21.50 -20.95
CA ARG A 52 -6.10 -20.77 -22.13
C ARG A 52 -4.61 -20.49 -22.01
N ASP A 53 -3.92 -20.39 -23.14
CA ASP A 53 -2.51 -20.02 -23.23
C ASP A 53 -2.17 -18.76 -22.44
N THR A 54 -3.00 -17.72 -22.56
CA THR A 54 -2.82 -16.43 -21.87
C THR A 54 -2.94 -16.50 -20.35
N SER A 55 -3.37 -17.65 -19.81
CA SER A 55 -3.38 -17.88 -18.37
C SER A 55 -1.98 -18.19 -17.85
N CYS A 56 -1.13 -18.82 -18.66
CA CYS A 56 0.23 -19.23 -18.32
C CYS A 56 1.23 -18.08 -18.49
N CYS A 57 2.26 -18.03 -17.65
CA CYS A 57 3.33 -17.03 -17.77
C CYS A 57 4.16 -17.21 -19.05
N SER A 58 4.27 -18.44 -19.53
CA SER A 58 4.89 -18.81 -20.79
C SER A 58 3.99 -18.61 -22.02
N MET A 59 2.73 -18.24 -21.81
CA MET A 59 1.70 -18.16 -22.85
C MET A 59 1.50 -19.50 -23.60
N SER A 60 1.69 -20.63 -22.91
CA SER A 60 1.55 -21.98 -23.47
C SER A 60 0.79 -22.88 -22.50
N CYS A 61 -0.38 -23.36 -22.94
CA CYS A 61 -1.25 -24.27 -22.20
C CYS A 61 -1.46 -25.56 -23.00
N THR A 62 -0.80 -26.64 -22.60
CA THR A 62 -0.91 -27.95 -23.28
C THR A 62 -1.46 -28.98 -22.31
N ASN A 63 -2.46 -29.77 -22.72
CA ASN A 63 -3.15 -30.75 -21.85
C ASN A 63 -3.70 -30.14 -20.54
N ASN A 64 -4.16 -28.88 -20.59
CA ASN A 64 -4.58 -28.11 -19.42
C ASN A 64 -3.45 -27.83 -18.41
N ILE A 65 -2.18 -27.87 -18.81
CA ILE A 65 -1.02 -27.59 -17.96
C ILE A 65 -0.13 -26.51 -18.61
N CYS A 66 0.35 -25.58 -17.80
CA CYS A 66 1.34 -24.58 -18.22
C CYS A 66 2.74 -25.18 -18.32
N PHE A 67 3.49 -24.81 -19.35
CA PHE A 67 4.89 -25.23 -19.54
C PHE A 67 5.83 -24.03 -19.45
#